data_AF-A0A2T7N4R4-F1
#
_entry.id   AF-A0A2T7N4R4-F1
#
_cell.length_a   1.000
_cell.length_b   1.000
_cell.length_c   1.000
_cell.angle_alpha   90.00
_cell.angle_beta   90.00
_cell.angle_gamma   90.00
#
_symmetry.space_group_name_H-M   'P 1'
#
loop_
_entity.id
_entity.type
_entity.pdbx_description
1 polymer ?
#
loop_
_entity_poly.entity_id
_entity_poly.type
_entity_poly.pdbx_seq_one_letter_code
_entity_poly.pdbx_strand_id
1 'polypeptide(L)'
;MRIASLPIAISLIALIFGLLVILYVNLEALQNIGRRSAAPDFFLRNKFLPVLEGFKNHLEAVEEFSSVLKQLEKENVGPWIMSTENGMRTFVSPYFETFSRLQTLFVIESGKQGSRERETIDFFGSVVTRLEFIDYGAFRLSYIPGYTIVMESDFNSLQEEGFEFARVHYMHSLSPGRFVSDVFSGSGPIVVLREGATISESFLQTVERYSIPFLPVRYFLIRD
;
A
#
# COMPACT_ATOMS: atom_id res chain seq x y z
N MET A 1 31.33 21.06 28.13
CA MET A 1 29.96 21.34 27.63
C MET A 1 30.05 22.04 26.27
N ARG A 2 30.01 21.33 25.14
CA ARG A 2 30.10 21.93 23.79
C ARG A 2 29.19 21.28 22.72
N ILE A 3 28.34 20.32 23.09
CA ILE A 3 27.53 19.52 22.14
C ILE A 3 26.07 19.98 22.07
N ALA A 4 25.57 20.69 23.10
CA ALA A 4 24.19 21.19 23.15
C ALA A 4 23.92 22.43 22.27
N SER A 5 24.95 23.09 21.74
CA SER A 5 24.80 24.29 20.90
C SER A 5 24.51 23.98 19.43
N LEU A 6 24.83 22.76 18.98
CA LEU A 6 24.70 22.36 17.58
C LEU A 6 23.23 22.16 17.15
N PRO A 7 22.37 21.49 17.95
CA PRO A 7 20.93 21.39 17.65
C PRO A 7 20.24 22.76 17.65
N ILE A 8 20.63 23.64 18.58
CA ILE A 8 20.09 25.00 18.68
C ILE A 8 20.49 25.82 17.46
N ALA A 9 21.75 25.71 17.00
CA ALA A 9 22.22 26.38 15.80
C ALA A 9 21.49 25.89 14.54
N ILE A 10 21.27 24.58 14.41
CA ILE A 10 20.50 24.00 13.27
C ILE A 10 19.06 24.51 13.30
N SER A 11 18.40 24.52 14.46
CA SER A 11 17.04 25.06 14.59
C SER A 11 16.96 26.55 14.26
N LEU A 12 17.98 27.33 14.63
CA LEU A 12 18.06 28.76 14.29
C LEU A 12 18.22 28.97 12.78
N ILE A 13 19.06 28.14 12.14
CA ILE A 13 19.28 28.17 10.68
C ILE A 13 17.98 27.80 9.95
N ALA A 14 17.28 26.75 10.39
CA ALA A 14 16.00 26.36 9.83
C ALA A 14 14.93 27.45 9.98
N LEU A 15 14.91 28.15 11.12
CA LEU A 15 14.01 29.28 11.36
C LEU A 15 14.32 30.46 10.42
N ILE A 16 15.60 30.79 10.23
CA ILE A 16 16.04 31.86 9.33
C ILE A 16 15.70 31.52 7.87
N PHE A 17 15.93 30.28 7.43
CA PHE A 17 15.55 29.83 6.09
C PHE A 17 14.03 29.82 5.89
N GLY A 18 13.25 29.38 6.88
CA GLY A 18 11.79 29.47 6.85
C GLY A 18 11.29 30.91 6.73
N LEU A 19 11.90 31.84 7.49
CA LEU A 19 11.59 33.26 7.42
C LEU A 19 11.95 33.88 6.06
N LEU A 20 13.09 33.49 5.48
CA LEU A 20 13.55 33.94 4.17
C LEU A 20 12.61 33.46 3.05
N VAL A 21 12.13 32.21 3.12
CA VAL A 21 11.14 31.70 2.16
C VAL A 21 9.83 32.48 2.27
N ILE A 22 9.36 32.78 3.49
CA ILE A 22 8.16 33.60 3.72
C ILE A 22 8.35 35.02 3.16
N LEU A 23 9.53 35.62 3.34
CA LEU A 23 9.84 36.95 2.79
C LEU A 23 9.97 36.95 1.27
N TYR A 24 10.60 35.92 0.69
CA TYR A 24 10.77 35.78 -0.76
C TYR A 24 9.41 35.63 -1.47
N VAL A 25 8.52 34.79 -0.93
CA VAL A 25 7.15 34.63 -1.44
C VAL A 25 6.33 35.92 -1.28
N ASN A 26 6.60 36.73 -0.25
CA ASN A 26 5.94 38.02 -0.05
C ASN A 26 6.55 39.19 -0.86
N LEU A 27 7.75 39.04 -1.42
CA LEU A 27 8.42 40.08 -2.21
C LEU A 27 7.71 40.31 -3.55
N GLU A 28 7.16 39.25 -4.16
CA GLU A 28 6.24 39.34 -5.31
C GLU A 28 4.91 40.03 -4.95
N ALA A 29 4.48 39.96 -3.68
CA ALA A 29 3.31 40.68 -3.18
C ALA A 29 3.60 42.16 -2.91
N LEU A 30 4.82 42.50 -2.46
CA LEU A 30 5.28 43.87 -2.21
C LEU A 30 5.47 44.68 -3.51
N GLN A 31 5.88 44.06 -4.61
CA GLN A 31 5.96 44.73 -5.92
C GLN A 31 4.60 45.15 -6.49
N ASN A 32 3.50 44.56 -6.02
CA ASN A 32 2.14 44.90 -6.44
C ASN A 32 1.48 46.03 -5.61
N ILE A 33 2.17 46.59 -4.61
CA ILE A 33 1.64 47.66 -3.74
C ILE A 33 1.67 49.05 -4.43
N GLY A 34 2.31 49.17 -5.59
CA GLY A 34 2.33 50.41 -6.38
C GLY A 34 1.02 50.77 -7.11
N ARG A 35 0.01 49.90 -7.11
CA ARG A 35 -1.30 50.20 -7.72
C ARG A 35 -2.36 50.42 -6.65
N ARG A 36 -2.78 51.68 -6.52
CA ARG A 36 -3.91 52.11 -5.68
C ARG A 36 -5.16 51.27 -5.98
N SER A 37 -5.52 50.38 -5.05
CA SER A 37 -6.88 49.87 -4.91
C SER A 37 -7.42 50.36 -3.56
N ALA A 38 -8.64 50.87 -3.59
CA ALA A 38 -9.36 51.36 -2.42
C ALA A 38 -9.69 50.19 -1.47
N ALA A 39 -9.64 50.50 -0.17
CA ALA A 39 -9.96 49.65 0.99
C ALA A 39 -9.03 48.44 1.25
N PRO A 40 -8.45 48.32 2.47
CA PRO A 40 -7.79 47.10 2.90
C PRO A 40 -8.86 46.08 3.27
N ASP A 41 -9.45 45.42 2.28
CA ASP A 41 -10.30 44.26 2.54
C ASP A 41 -9.45 43.15 3.17
N PHE A 42 -10.06 42.46 4.14
CA PHE A 42 -9.54 41.37 4.96
C PHE A 42 -9.12 40.10 4.17
N PHE A 43 -8.42 40.23 3.04
CA PHE A 43 -8.00 39.15 2.15
C PHE A 43 -6.81 38.32 2.66
N LEU A 44 -6.17 38.71 3.78
CA LEU A 44 -5.14 37.88 4.42
C LEU A 44 -5.72 36.62 5.11
N ARG A 45 -7.05 36.55 5.29
CA ARG A 45 -7.71 35.40 5.94
C ARG A 45 -7.88 34.17 5.03
N ASN A 46 -7.68 34.29 3.71
CA ASN A 46 -8.04 33.23 2.75
C ASN A 46 -6.87 32.50 2.08
N LYS A 47 -5.61 32.97 2.23
CA LYS A 47 -4.45 32.29 1.62
C LYS A 47 -3.76 31.28 2.53
N PHE A 48 -3.76 31.50 3.85
CA PHE A 48 -3.16 30.57 4.81
C PHE A 48 -4.08 29.43 5.21
N LEU A 49 -5.40 29.66 5.16
CA LEU A 49 -6.43 28.68 5.48
C LEU A 49 -6.29 27.38 4.64
N PRO A 50 -6.17 27.43 3.31
CA PRO A 50 -5.97 26.21 2.51
C PRO A 50 -4.63 25.51 2.78
N VAL A 51 -3.57 26.25 3.17
CA VAL A 51 -2.27 25.66 3.52
C VAL A 51 -2.33 24.97 4.89
N LEU A 52 -2.98 25.59 5.88
CA LEU A 52 -3.19 25.02 7.21
C LEU A 52 -4.15 23.82 7.16
N GLU A 53 -5.18 23.89 6.32
CA GLU A 53 -6.10 22.80 6.08
C GLU A 53 -5.39 21.63 5.38
N GLY A 54 -4.53 21.91 4.38
CA GLY A 54 -3.66 20.89 3.77
C GLY A 54 -2.71 20.24 4.78
N PHE A 55 -2.10 21.02 5.68
CA PHE A 55 -1.23 20.51 6.73
C PHE A 55 -1.98 19.68 7.77
N LYS A 56 -3.17 20.16 8.20
CA LYS A 56 -4.06 19.43 9.10
C LYS A 56 -4.45 18.07 8.48
N ASN A 57 -4.92 18.06 7.24
CA ASN A 57 -5.30 16.84 6.53
C ASN A 57 -4.11 15.88 6.39
N HIS A 58 -2.90 16.42 6.18
CA HIS A 58 -1.68 15.61 6.15
C HIS A 58 -1.35 14.98 7.51
N LEU A 59 -1.48 15.72 8.60
CA LEU A 59 -1.28 15.18 9.95
C LEU A 59 -2.31 14.11 10.31
N GLU A 60 -3.59 14.35 10.00
CA GLU A 60 -4.67 13.37 10.19
C GLU A 60 -4.40 12.09 9.39
N ALA A 61 -3.98 12.22 8.12
CA ALA A 61 -3.60 11.07 7.29
C ALA A 61 -2.40 10.28 7.85
N VAL A 62 -1.41 10.96 8.44
CA VAL A 62 -0.25 10.32 9.07
C VAL A 62 -0.66 9.60 10.37
N GLU A 63 -1.53 10.20 11.17
CA GLU A 63 -2.06 9.61 12.39
C GLU A 63 -2.88 8.34 12.10
N GLU A 64 -3.84 8.43 11.17
CA GLU A 64 -4.67 7.29 10.72
C GLU A 64 -3.78 6.14 10.22
N PHE A 65 -2.81 6.45 9.36
CA PHE A 65 -1.88 5.47 8.84
C PHE A 65 -0.98 4.85 9.92
N SER A 66 -0.51 5.66 10.88
CA SER A 66 0.29 5.15 11.99
C SER A 66 -0.49 4.23 12.91
N SER A 67 -1.79 4.49 13.13
CA SER A 67 -2.63 3.60 13.94
C SER A 67 -2.81 2.25 13.26
N VAL A 68 -3.11 2.28 11.95
CA VAL A 68 -3.20 1.09 11.11
C VAL A 68 -1.92 0.26 11.18
N LEU A 69 -0.74 0.87 10.99
CA LEU A 69 0.53 0.15 11.05
C LEU A 69 0.77 -0.54 12.39
N LYS A 70 0.48 0.13 13.51
CA LYS A 70 0.62 -0.46 14.85
C LYS A 70 -0.30 -1.66 15.06
N GLN A 71 -1.51 -1.60 14.50
CA GLN A 71 -2.47 -2.68 14.64
C GLN A 71 -2.11 -3.86 13.73
N LEU A 72 -1.58 -3.61 12.53
CA LEU A 72 -1.01 -4.65 11.67
C LEU A 72 0.16 -5.39 12.32
N GLU A 73 1.05 -4.64 12.97
CA GLU A 73 2.17 -5.21 13.72
C GLU A 73 1.70 -6.14 14.85
N LYS A 74 0.59 -5.79 15.53
CA LYS A 74 -0.01 -6.66 16.57
C LYS A 74 -0.69 -7.91 16.01
N GLU A 75 -1.19 -7.87 14.77
CA GLU A 75 -1.83 -9.00 14.12
C GLU A 75 -0.85 -9.89 13.34
N ASN A 76 0.47 -9.69 13.52
CA ASN A 76 1.54 -10.36 12.78
C ASN A 76 1.43 -10.23 11.24
N VAL A 77 0.59 -9.31 10.75
CA VAL A 77 0.52 -8.97 9.34
C VAL A 77 1.68 -8.02 9.04
N GLY A 78 2.81 -8.60 8.63
CA GLY A 78 4.02 -7.82 8.50
C GLY A 78 3.97 -6.74 7.42
N PRO A 79 4.90 -5.77 7.48
CA PRO A 79 4.92 -4.60 6.59
C PRO A 79 5.16 -4.96 5.12
N TRP A 80 5.53 -6.20 4.82
CA TRP A 80 5.80 -6.72 3.49
C TRP A 80 4.58 -6.73 2.56
N ILE A 81 3.36 -6.65 3.09
CA ILE A 81 2.15 -6.48 2.27
C ILE A 81 1.97 -5.06 1.72
N MET A 82 2.74 -4.10 2.24
CA MET A 82 2.67 -2.70 1.82
C MET A 82 3.56 -2.44 0.61
N SER A 83 3.05 -1.64 -0.31
CA SER A 83 3.78 -1.06 -1.43
C SER A 83 3.47 0.42 -1.53
N THR A 84 4.37 1.20 -2.12
CA THR A 84 4.12 2.61 -2.43
C THR A 84 4.07 2.74 -3.94
N GLU A 85 2.88 3.00 -4.48
CA GLU A 85 2.65 3.19 -5.91
C GLU A 85 2.19 4.63 -6.13
N ASN A 86 2.91 5.39 -6.95
CA ASN A 86 2.59 6.79 -7.29
C ASN A 86 2.38 7.70 -6.06
N GLY A 87 3.11 7.45 -4.97
CA GLY A 87 2.98 8.19 -3.71
C GLY A 87 1.79 7.75 -2.83
N MET A 88 0.98 6.81 -3.29
CA MET A 88 -0.09 6.18 -2.52
C MET A 88 0.43 4.93 -1.81
N ARG A 89 0.10 4.78 -0.54
CA ARG A 89 0.46 3.59 0.25
C ARG A 89 -0.62 2.54 0.03
N THR A 90 -0.25 1.40 -0.54
CA THR A 90 -1.18 0.34 -0.93
C THR A 90 -0.82 -0.96 -0.23
N PHE A 91 -1.76 -1.47 0.55
CA PHE A 91 -1.73 -2.81 1.12
C PHE A 91 -2.30 -3.79 0.10
N VAL A 92 -1.55 -4.82 -0.27
CA VAL A 92 -1.96 -5.82 -1.26
C VAL A 92 -2.02 -7.19 -0.59
N SER A 93 -3.13 -7.89 -0.76
CA SER A 93 -3.27 -9.27 -0.30
C SER A 93 -3.87 -10.17 -1.40
N PRO A 94 -3.26 -11.35 -1.66
CA PRO A 94 -3.85 -12.38 -2.50
C PRO A 94 -4.82 -13.29 -1.73
N TYR A 95 -4.87 -13.15 -0.39
CA TYR A 95 -5.74 -13.93 0.49
C TYR A 95 -7.03 -13.17 0.78
N PHE A 96 -8.17 -13.73 0.38
CA PHE A 96 -9.45 -13.06 0.58
C PHE A 96 -9.78 -12.88 2.07
N GLU A 97 -9.44 -13.87 2.89
CA GLU A 97 -9.66 -13.81 4.34
C GLU A 97 -8.83 -12.69 5.00
N THR A 98 -7.54 -12.61 4.67
CA THR A 98 -6.66 -11.53 5.15
C THR A 98 -7.18 -10.17 4.69
N PHE A 99 -7.55 -10.03 3.42
CA PHE A 99 -8.16 -8.79 2.91
C PHE A 99 -9.41 -8.39 3.69
N SER A 100 -10.32 -9.32 3.97
CA SER A 100 -11.55 -9.06 4.74
C SER A 100 -11.27 -8.62 6.18
N ARG A 101 -10.29 -9.26 6.83
CA ARG A 101 -9.82 -8.86 8.18
C ARG A 101 -9.22 -7.45 8.16
N LEU A 102 -8.33 -7.18 7.20
CA LEU A 102 -7.71 -5.87 7.01
C LEU A 102 -8.73 -4.77 6.73
N GLN A 103 -9.74 -5.05 5.90
CA GLN A 103 -10.84 -4.13 5.64
C GLN A 103 -11.54 -3.75 6.94
N THR A 104 -11.86 -4.73 7.78
CA THR A 104 -12.54 -4.52 9.06
C THR A 104 -11.66 -3.68 10.00
N LEU A 105 -10.38 -4.02 10.11
CA LEU A 105 -9.40 -3.28 10.91
C LEU A 105 -9.29 -1.83 10.44
N PHE A 106 -9.17 -1.59 9.13
CA PHE A 106 -9.03 -0.24 8.58
C PHE A 106 -10.29 0.59 8.81
N VAL A 107 -11.49 0.00 8.78
CA VAL A 107 -12.73 0.70 9.13
C VAL A 107 -12.75 1.08 10.62
N ILE A 108 -12.30 0.20 11.51
CA ILE A 108 -12.21 0.47 12.95
C ILE A 108 -11.22 1.61 13.23
N GLU A 109 -10.04 1.58 12.62
CA GLU A 109 -8.96 2.53 12.88
C GLU A 109 -9.18 3.89 12.20
N SER A 110 -9.69 3.92 10.97
CA SER A 110 -9.93 5.17 10.23
C SER A 110 -11.31 5.76 10.45
N GLY A 111 -12.28 4.99 10.95
CA GLY A 111 -13.69 5.36 11.03
C GLY A 111 -14.37 5.55 9.66
N LYS A 112 -13.70 5.22 8.55
CA LYS A 112 -14.17 5.44 7.17
C LYS A 112 -14.39 4.11 6.47
N GLN A 113 -15.39 4.05 5.59
CA GLN A 113 -15.64 2.86 4.75
C GLN A 113 -14.79 2.82 3.47
N GLY A 114 -14.26 3.97 3.04
CA GLY A 114 -13.51 4.12 1.78
C GLY A 114 -14.36 4.04 0.53
N SER A 115 -13.79 4.42 -0.61
CA SER A 115 -14.39 4.25 -1.94
C SER A 115 -14.04 2.87 -2.48
N ARG A 116 -15.05 2.07 -2.86
CA ARG A 116 -14.87 0.68 -3.29
C ARG A 116 -15.02 0.53 -4.79
N GLU A 117 -14.03 -0.11 -5.40
CA GLU A 117 -14.07 -0.55 -6.80
C GLU A 117 -13.86 -2.07 -6.85
N ARG A 118 -14.72 -2.78 -7.57
CA ARG A 118 -14.67 -4.23 -7.67
C ARG A 118 -14.86 -4.67 -9.12
N GLU A 119 -13.94 -5.50 -9.60
CA GLU A 119 -14.04 -6.22 -10.86
C GLU A 119 -14.35 -7.70 -10.56
N THR A 120 -15.35 -8.25 -11.24
CA THR A 120 -15.76 -9.66 -11.12
C THR A 120 -15.71 -10.35 -12.46
N ILE A 121 -15.47 -11.66 -12.46
CA ILE A 121 -15.55 -12.51 -13.64
C ILE A 121 -16.42 -13.74 -13.37
N ASP A 122 -17.07 -14.25 -14.42
CA ASP A 122 -17.76 -15.53 -14.36
C ASP A 122 -16.77 -16.68 -14.52
N PHE A 123 -16.67 -17.53 -13.51
CA PHE A 123 -15.77 -18.67 -13.44
C PHE A 123 -16.54 -19.92 -13.01
N PHE A 124 -16.64 -20.91 -13.90
CA PHE A 124 -17.37 -22.17 -13.69
C PHE A 124 -18.81 -21.98 -13.15
N GLY A 125 -19.53 -20.98 -13.67
CA GLY A 125 -20.91 -20.68 -13.25
C GLY A 125 -21.02 -19.97 -11.90
N SER A 126 -19.90 -19.52 -11.32
CA SER A 126 -19.83 -18.70 -10.12
C SER A 126 -19.20 -17.33 -10.43
N VAL A 127 -19.72 -16.26 -9.84
CA VAL A 127 -19.13 -14.91 -9.96
C VAL A 127 -18.00 -14.80 -8.94
N VAL A 128 -16.76 -14.67 -9.41
CA VAL A 128 -15.58 -14.52 -8.54
C VAL A 128 -15.00 -13.11 -8.66
N THR A 129 -14.48 -12.59 -7.55
CA THR A 129 -13.80 -11.29 -7.54
C THR A 129 -12.44 -11.43 -8.21
N ARG A 130 -12.23 -10.70 -9.30
CA ARG A 130 -10.95 -10.63 -10.01
C ARG A 130 -10.03 -9.59 -9.41
N LEU A 131 -10.59 -8.51 -8.89
CA LEU A 131 -9.84 -7.39 -8.34
C LEU A 131 -10.77 -6.59 -7.44
N GLU A 132 -10.27 -6.15 -6.29
CA GLU A 132 -11.01 -5.23 -5.44
C GLU A 132 -10.09 -4.20 -4.81
N PHE A 133 -10.48 -2.93 -4.86
CA PHE A 133 -9.78 -1.82 -4.25
C PHE A 133 -10.69 -1.07 -3.30
N ILE A 134 -10.14 -0.65 -2.16
CA ILE A 134 -10.79 0.24 -1.21
C ILE A 134 -9.85 1.41 -0.93
N ASP A 135 -10.25 2.60 -1.34
CA ASP A 135 -9.49 3.83 -1.18
C ASP A 135 -9.95 4.61 0.06
N TYR A 136 -9.06 4.77 1.04
CA TYR A 136 -9.31 5.52 2.27
C TYR A 136 -8.75 6.97 2.20
N GLY A 137 -8.25 7.39 1.03
CA GLY A 137 -7.63 8.69 0.77
C GLY A 137 -6.14 8.73 1.14
N ALA A 138 -5.79 8.33 2.37
CA ALA A 138 -4.40 8.29 2.84
C ALA A 138 -3.64 7.02 2.42
N PHE A 139 -4.38 5.93 2.24
CA PHE A 139 -3.87 4.62 1.86
C PHE A 139 -4.98 3.82 1.17
N ARG A 140 -4.57 2.73 0.52
CA ARG A 140 -5.46 1.83 -0.23
C ARG A 140 -5.29 0.40 0.24
N LEU A 141 -6.40 -0.34 0.27
CA LEU A 141 -6.39 -1.79 0.44
C LEU A 141 -6.79 -2.45 -0.88
N SER A 142 -6.01 -3.44 -1.33
CA SER A 142 -6.20 -4.12 -2.61
C SER A 142 -6.25 -5.63 -2.40
N TYR A 143 -7.29 -6.27 -2.91
CA TYR A 143 -7.36 -7.70 -3.10
C TYR A 143 -7.04 -8.03 -4.54
N ILE A 144 -5.94 -8.76 -4.75
CA ILE A 144 -5.48 -9.18 -6.07
C ILE A 144 -5.26 -10.70 -6.03
N PRO A 145 -6.23 -11.52 -6.46
CA PRO A 145 -6.03 -12.95 -6.60
C PRO A 145 -4.95 -13.20 -7.65
N GLY A 146 -3.85 -13.82 -7.23
CA GLY A 146 -2.70 -14.06 -8.07
C GLY A 146 -1.89 -15.24 -7.59
N TYR A 147 -0.72 -15.40 -8.19
CA TYR A 147 0.23 -16.45 -7.82
C TYR A 147 1.66 -15.91 -7.79
N THR A 148 2.54 -16.68 -7.18
CA THR A 148 3.99 -16.49 -7.26
C THR A 148 4.64 -17.83 -7.58
N ILE A 149 5.86 -17.76 -8.11
CA ILE A 149 6.75 -18.91 -8.29
C ILE A 149 7.96 -18.67 -7.41
N VAL A 150 8.36 -19.69 -6.67
CA VAL A 150 9.55 -19.68 -5.81
C VAL A 150 10.42 -20.88 -6.11
N MET A 151 11.73 -20.72 -6.01
CA MET A 151 12.65 -21.85 -6.08
C MET A 151 12.50 -22.70 -4.81
N GLU A 152 12.78 -24.00 -4.90
CA GLU A 152 12.70 -24.93 -3.75
C GLU A 152 13.64 -24.50 -2.61
N SER A 153 14.85 -24.04 -2.94
CA SER A 153 15.79 -23.41 -2.00
C SER A 153 15.22 -22.19 -1.28
N ASP A 154 14.64 -21.24 -2.02
CA ASP A 154 14.04 -20.03 -1.42
C ASP A 154 12.83 -20.39 -0.53
N PHE A 155 12.00 -21.34 -0.98
CA PHE A 155 10.87 -21.84 -0.22
C PHE A 155 11.31 -22.43 1.13
N ASN A 156 12.34 -23.28 1.13
CA ASN A 156 12.88 -23.88 2.35
C ASN A 156 13.50 -22.81 3.27
N SER A 157 14.24 -21.84 2.72
CA SER A 157 14.80 -20.72 3.49
C SER A 157 13.70 -19.89 4.18
N LEU A 158 12.61 -19.59 3.49
CA LEU A 158 11.48 -18.84 4.05
C LEU A 158 10.78 -19.62 5.16
N GLN A 159 10.66 -20.94 5.03
CA GLN A 159 10.13 -21.80 6.10
C GLN A 159 11.06 -21.84 7.31
N GLU A 160 12.38 -21.88 7.12
CA GLU A 160 13.37 -21.80 8.20
C GLU A 160 13.33 -20.46 8.95
N GLU A 161 13.02 -19.37 8.24
CA GLU A 161 12.80 -18.03 8.81
C GLU A 161 11.46 -17.91 9.58
N GLY A 162 10.61 -18.93 9.53
CA GLY A 162 9.32 -19.00 10.22
C GLY A 162 8.15 -18.43 9.42
N PHE A 163 8.27 -18.33 8.09
CA PHE A 163 7.13 -17.97 7.23
C PHE A 163 6.37 -19.21 6.77
N GLU A 164 5.07 -19.03 6.62
CA GLU A 164 4.14 -20.03 6.13
C GLU A 164 3.46 -19.58 4.84
N PHE A 165 2.92 -20.56 4.11
CA PHE A 165 2.15 -20.35 2.89
C PHE A 165 0.87 -21.17 2.95
N ALA A 166 -0.28 -20.54 2.76
CA ALA A 166 -1.57 -21.22 2.90
C ALA A 166 -1.78 -22.35 1.88
N ARG A 167 -1.28 -22.18 0.65
CA ARG A 167 -1.50 -23.13 -0.44
C ARG A 167 -0.26 -23.26 -1.32
N VAL A 168 0.32 -24.47 -1.33
CA VAL A 168 1.55 -24.78 -2.06
C VAL A 168 1.28 -25.80 -3.14
N HIS A 169 1.70 -25.51 -4.37
CA HIS A 169 1.71 -26.45 -5.49
C HIS A 169 3.14 -26.67 -5.95
N TYR A 170 3.51 -27.91 -6.26
CA TYR A 170 4.80 -28.18 -6.88
C TYR A 170 4.65 -28.27 -8.39
N MET A 171 5.52 -27.60 -9.15
CA MET A 171 5.43 -27.54 -10.62
C MET A 171 5.31 -28.92 -11.28
N HIS A 172 6.02 -29.93 -10.74
CA HIS A 172 6.06 -31.28 -11.29
C HIS A 172 4.75 -32.09 -11.10
N SER A 173 3.87 -31.67 -10.19
CA SER A 173 2.61 -32.37 -9.85
C SER A 173 1.40 -31.43 -9.86
N LEU A 174 1.55 -30.24 -10.46
CA LEU A 174 0.52 -29.22 -10.48
C LEU A 174 -0.65 -29.64 -11.38
N SER A 175 -1.86 -29.57 -10.82
CA SER A 175 -3.10 -29.70 -11.58
C SER A 175 -3.62 -28.32 -11.97
N PRO A 176 -3.70 -27.97 -13.27
CA PRO A 176 -4.13 -26.64 -13.71
C PRO A 176 -5.50 -26.23 -13.17
N GLY A 177 -6.48 -27.15 -13.19
CA GLY A 177 -7.83 -26.86 -12.70
C GLY A 177 -7.86 -26.55 -11.20
N ARG A 178 -7.12 -27.32 -10.40
CA ARG A 178 -7.01 -27.08 -8.95
C ARG A 178 -6.30 -25.77 -8.65
N PHE A 179 -5.21 -25.49 -9.36
CA PHE A 179 -4.46 -24.24 -9.21
C PHE A 179 -5.33 -23.02 -9.49
N VAL A 180 -6.06 -23.02 -10.62
CA VAL A 180 -6.95 -21.90 -10.98
C VAL A 180 -8.09 -21.76 -9.97
N SER A 181 -8.67 -22.88 -9.50
CA SER A 181 -9.68 -22.86 -8.44
C SER A 181 -9.15 -22.27 -7.13
N ASP A 182 -7.90 -22.57 -6.77
CA ASP A 182 -7.25 -22.05 -5.56
C ASP A 182 -6.95 -20.54 -5.69
N VAL A 183 -6.60 -20.06 -6.88
CA VAL A 183 -6.43 -18.61 -7.15
C VAL A 183 -7.75 -17.88 -6.94
N PHE A 184 -8.82 -18.32 -7.61
CA PHE A 184 -10.10 -17.60 -7.58
C PHE A 184 -10.91 -17.80 -6.30
N SER A 185 -10.60 -18.82 -5.49
CA SER A 185 -11.11 -18.93 -4.12
C SER A 185 -10.42 -17.95 -3.15
N GLY A 186 -9.39 -17.23 -3.60
CA GLY A 186 -8.64 -16.30 -2.77
C GLY A 186 -7.74 -16.99 -1.76
N SER A 187 -7.20 -18.16 -2.11
CA SER A 187 -6.28 -18.92 -1.25
C SER A 187 -4.80 -18.60 -1.48
N GLY A 188 -4.48 -17.63 -2.35
CA GLY A 188 -3.12 -17.17 -2.66
C GLY A 188 -2.11 -18.31 -2.88
N PRO A 189 -2.27 -19.14 -3.93
CA PRO A 189 -1.40 -20.28 -4.14
C PRO A 189 0.00 -19.86 -4.59
N ILE A 190 1.01 -20.52 -4.04
CA ILE A 190 2.40 -20.43 -4.49
C ILE A 190 2.78 -21.69 -5.28
N VAL A 191 3.68 -21.52 -6.24
CA VAL A 191 4.21 -22.63 -7.04
C VAL A 191 5.70 -22.81 -6.75
N VAL A 192 6.08 -24.00 -6.29
CA VAL A 192 7.48 -24.36 -6.00
C VAL A 192 8.09 -25.01 -7.23
N LEU A 193 9.22 -24.47 -7.66
CA LEU A 193 10.00 -24.93 -8.80
C LEU A 193 11.34 -25.50 -8.31
N ARG A 194 11.68 -26.72 -8.75
CA ARG A 194 12.99 -27.31 -8.46
C ARG A 194 14.08 -26.60 -9.22
N GLU A 195 15.28 -26.57 -8.66
CA GLU A 195 16.47 -26.01 -9.30
C GLU A 195 16.73 -26.69 -10.65
N GLY A 196 16.90 -25.87 -11.69
CA GLY A 196 17.14 -26.36 -13.06
C GLY A 196 15.91 -26.95 -13.77
N ALA A 197 14.73 -26.98 -13.13
CA ALA A 197 13.50 -27.39 -13.79
C ALA A 197 12.91 -26.26 -14.66
N THR A 198 12.25 -26.65 -15.74
CA THR A 198 11.52 -25.71 -16.61
C THR A 198 10.07 -25.59 -16.18
N ILE A 199 9.51 -24.39 -16.31
CA ILE A 199 8.07 -24.15 -16.14
C ILE A 199 7.31 -24.90 -17.25
N SER A 200 6.23 -25.60 -16.92
CA SER A 200 5.46 -26.31 -17.95
C SER A 200 4.73 -25.33 -18.87
N GLU A 201 4.71 -25.61 -20.17
CA GLU A 201 3.93 -24.81 -21.14
C GLU A 201 2.44 -24.82 -20.82
N SER A 202 1.92 -25.94 -20.32
CA SER A 202 0.53 -26.07 -19.90
C SER A 202 0.18 -25.11 -18.76
N PHE A 203 1.12 -24.86 -17.84
CA PHE A 203 0.96 -23.90 -16.77
C PHE A 203 0.93 -22.48 -17.32
N LEU A 204 1.89 -22.12 -18.19
CA LEU A 204 1.95 -20.80 -18.84
C LEU A 204 0.66 -20.48 -19.61
N GLN A 205 0.20 -21.42 -20.45
CA GLN A 205 -1.06 -21.29 -21.18
C GLN A 205 -2.26 -21.13 -20.23
N THR A 206 -2.24 -21.80 -19.07
CA THR A 206 -3.31 -21.70 -18.08
C THR A 206 -3.35 -20.31 -17.44
N VAL A 207 -2.21 -19.79 -16.96
CA VAL A 207 -2.17 -18.47 -16.34
C VAL A 207 -2.49 -17.36 -17.33
N GLU A 208 -2.07 -17.48 -18.60
CA GLU A 208 -2.43 -16.55 -19.67
C GLU A 208 -3.92 -16.60 -20.00
N ARG A 209 -4.48 -17.82 -20.18
CA ARG A 209 -5.89 -18.02 -20.51
C ARG A 209 -6.83 -17.41 -19.47
N TYR A 210 -6.49 -17.53 -18.19
CA TYR A 210 -7.28 -16.96 -17.09
C TYR A 210 -6.80 -15.56 -16.66
N SER A 211 -5.79 -15.00 -17.34
CA SER A 211 -5.20 -13.69 -17.04
C SER A 211 -4.84 -13.53 -15.56
N ILE A 212 -4.25 -14.58 -14.97
CA ILE A 212 -3.90 -14.60 -13.54
C ILE A 212 -2.61 -13.80 -13.35
N PRO A 213 -2.60 -12.75 -12.50
CA PRO A 213 -1.42 -11.93 -12.29
C PRO A 213 -0.34 -12.68 -11.50
N PHE A 214 0.91 -12.53 -11.94
CA PHE A 214 2.08 -12.88 -11.16
C PHE A 214 2.35 -11.76 -10.15
N LEU A 215 2.50 -12.12 -8.89
CA LEU A 215 2.67 -11.20 -7.78
C LEU A 215 3.98 -11.48 -7.02
N PRO A 216 4.64 -10.45 -6.47
CA PRO A 216 5.81 -10.61 -5.62
C PRO A 216 5.56 -11.55 -4.43
N VAL A 217 6.53 -12.44 -4.13
CA VAL A 217 6.42 -13.45 -3.07
C VAL A 217 6.05 -12.86 -1.70
N ARG A 218 6.50 -11.64 -1.44
CA ARG A 218 6.26 -10.92 -0.18
C ARG A 218 4.76 -10.83 0.17
N TYR A 219 3.87 -10.79 -0.82
CA TYR A 219 2.43 -10.71 -0.59
C TYR A 219 1.81 -12.05 -0.14
N PHE A 220 2.55 -13.15 -0.27
CA PHE A 220 2.14 -14.50 0.10
C PHE A 220 2.73 -14.96 1.44
N LEU A 221 3.59 -14.16 2.07
CA LEU A 221 4.22 -14.50 3.33
C LEU A 221 3.21 -14.35 4.48
N ILE A 222 2.94 -15.46 5.16
CA ILE A 222 2.16 -15.52 6.39
C ILE A 222 3.14 -15.78 7.54
N ARG A 223 2.91 -15.17 8.69
CA ARG A 223 3.69 -15.43 9.90
C ARG A 223 2.72 -15.51 11.07
N ASP A 224 2.65 -16.69 11.69
CA ASP A 224 1.88 -16.89 12.93
C ASP A 224 2.71 -16.52 14.17
#